data_AF-A0A955T4N0-F1
#
_entry.id   AF-A0A955T4N0-F1
#
_cell.length_a   1.000
_cell.length_b   1.000
_cell.length_c   1.000
_cell.angle_alpha   90.00
_cell.angle_beta   90.00
_cell.angle_gamma   90.00
#
_symmetry.space_group_name_H-M   'P 1'
#
loop_
_entity.id
_entity.type
_entity.pdbx_description
1 polymer ?
#
loop_
_entity_poly.entity_id
_entity_poly.type
_entity_poly.pdbx_seq_one_letter_code
_entity_poly.pdbx_strand_id
1 'polypeptide(L)'
;MRSLFVALAVGLGWGIRGDFGHVVGAMYPGVALGLAFAFVTGQSSMTRWMPILGLAGGVGICAGGMMSYGILHGYAKSDTLVNYSYGFLTLILEGGAWGGFGCALIAMVLDRKPLRLPDWVSVGFTVYLTGWATYQVVVNLLGFHINPPRSDLSIGYTGGMMGLLVWLWKNGRIYSFKGAFFGFLGFGFGMAVGRLFGNISYSFPFGINSWNVMETSCGFIGGLVFTFTMLG
;
A
#
# COMPACT_ATOMS: atom_id res chain seq x y z
N MET A 1 -3.00 0.78 22.17
CA MET A 1 -1.55 1.10 22.18
C MET A 1 -0.77 0.41 21.07
N ARG A 2 -0.92 -0.90 20.84
CA ARG A 2 -0.19 -1.65 19.80
C ARG A 2 -0.30 -1.05 18.38
N SER A 3 -1.52 -0.87 17.87
CA SER A 3 -1.73 -0.32 16.52
C SER A 3 -1.25 1.13 16.38
N LEU A 4 -1.28 1.93 17.46
CA LEU A 4 -0.78 3.30 17.45
C LEU A 4 0.75 3.35 17.29
N PHE A 5 1.47 2.44 17.96
CA PHE A 5 2.93 2.35 17.80
C PHE A 5 3.30 2.04 16.35
N VAL A 6 2.62 1.08 15.73
CA VAL A 6 2.86 0.73 14.33
C VAL A 6 2.46 1.87 13.40
N ALA A 7 1.33 2.54 13.66
CA ALA A 7 0.92 3.72 12.91
C ALA A 7 2.01 4.81 12.92
N LEU A 8 2.57 5.13 14.09
CA LEU A 8 3.64 6.13 14.19
C LEU A 8 4.91 5.71 13.46
N ALA A 9 5.34 4.45 13.64
CA ALA A 9 6.55 3.92 12.99
C ALA A 9 6.42 3.93 11.45
N VAL A 10 5.28 3.49 10.94
CA VAL A 10 5.02 3.42 9.49
C VAL A 10 4.80 4.82 8.93
N GLY A 11 4.09 5.70 9.64
CA GLY A 11 3.95 7.11 9.28
C GLY A 11 5.31 7.79 9.11
N LEU A 12 6.23 7.60 10.05
CA LEU A 12 7.61 8.10 9.93
C LEU A 12 8.35 7.48 8.74
N GLY A 13 8.23 6.17 8.52
CA GLY A 13 8.84 5.50 7.38
C GLY A 13 8.35 6.06 6.03
N TRP A 14 7.07 6.42 5.96
CA TRP A 14 6.49 7.07 4.78
C TRP A 14 6.91 8.54 4.64
N GLY A 15 7.07 9.27 5.75
CA GLY A 15 7.64 10.61 5.73
C GLY A 15 9.07 10.62 5.18
N ILE A 16 9.91 9.65 5.60
CA ILE A 16 11.27 9.47 5.08
C ILE A 16 11.26 9.17 3.58
N ARG A 17 10.30 8.34 3.13
CA ARG A 17 10.18 8.02 1.71
C ARG A 17 10.06 9.28 0.84
N GLY A 18 9.38 10.33 1.30
CA GLY A 18 9.22 11.57 0.54
C GLY A 18 10.52 12.20 0.07
N ASP A 19 11.61 11.94 0.79
CA ASP A 19 12.93 12.49 0.48
C ASP A 19 13.75 11.58 -0.45
N PHE A 20 13.56 10.25 -0.39
CA PHE A 20 14.32 9.27 -1.20
C PHE A 20 13.60 8.82 -2.48
N GLY A 21 12.27 8.84 -2.49
CA GLY A 21 11.42 8.46 -3.62
C GLY A 21 11.58 7.00 -4.10
N HIS A 22 10.76 6.65 -5.08
CA HIS A 22 10.89 5.41 -5.87
C HIS A 22 10.88 4.11 -5.03
N VAL A 23 11.48 3.07 -5.61
CA VAL A 23 11.61 1.70 -5.12
C VAL A 23 12.32 1.63 -3.77
N VAL A 24 13.47 2.32 -3.63
CA VAL A 24 14.26 2.31 -2.39
C VAL A 24 13.53 3.04 -1.27
N GLY A 25 12.96 4.22 -1.55
CA GLY A 25 12.15 4.96 -0.58
C GLY A 25 10.95 4.14 -0.09
N ALA A 26 10.32 3.37 -0.97
CA ALA A 26 9.20 2.47 -0.64
C ALA A 26 9.56 1.32 0.29
N MET A 27 10.84 0.90 0.37
CA MET A 27 11.27 -0.17 1.26
C MET A 27 11.21 0.24 2.73
N TYR A 28 11.59 1.48 3.07
CA TYR A 28 11.63 1.97 4.45
C TYR A 28 10.31 1.77 5.21
N PRO A 29 9.15 2.26 4.71
CA PRO A 29 7.89 2.04 5.42
C PRO A 29 7.47 0.57 5.46
N GLY A 30 7.83 -0.22 4.43
CA GLY A 30 7.55 -1.66 4.42
C GLY A 30 8.33 -2.41 5.50
N VAL A 31 9.62 -2.11 5.64
CA VAL A 31 10.47 -2.67 6.70
C VAL A 31 9.97 -2.21 8.07
N ALA A 32 9.65 -0.92 8.22
CA ALA A 32 9.10 -0.37 9.46
C ALA A 32 7.78 -1.07 9.85
N LEU A 33 6.89 -1.32 8.88
CA LEU A 33 5.63 -2.04 9.10
C LEU A 33 5.89 -3.45 9.65
N GLY A 34 6.74 -4.24 8.99
CA GLY A 34 7.03 -5.62 9.41
C GLY A 34 7.71 -5.70 10.78
N LEU A 35 8.70 -4.83 11.04
CA LEU A 35 9.44 -4.79 12.30
C LEU A 35 8.55 -4.31 13.47
N ALA A 36 7.84 -3.20 13.28
CA ALA A 36 6.97 -2.65 14.31
C ALA A 36 5.82 -3.62 14.61
N PHE A 37 5.24 -4.25 13.58
CA PHE A 37 4.20 -5.27 13.74
C PHE A 37 4.69 -6.44 14.60
N ALA A 38 5.83 -7.04 14.26
CA ALA A 38 6.42 -8.13 15.05
C ALA A 38 6.66 -7.71 16.51
N PHE A 39 7.22 -6.52 16.72
CA PHE A 39 7.50 -6.00 18.05
C PHE A 39 6.24 -5.88 18.91
N VAL A 40 5.16 -5.29 18.37
CA VAL A 40 3.94 -5.06 19.16
C VAL A 40 3.12 -6.33 19.44
N THR A 41 3.43 -7.45 18.81
CA THR A 41 2.79 -8.74 19.15
C THR A 41 3.10 -9.17 20.59
N GLY A 42 4.26 -8.78 21.13
CA GLY A 42 4.75 -9.18 22.45
C GLY A 42 5.16 -10.66 22.54
N GLN A 43 5.17 -11.41 21.44
CA GLN A 43 5.56 -12.82 21.43
C GLN A 43 7.06 -12.96 21.22
N SER A 44 7.75 -13.68 22.11
CA SER A 44 9.21 -13.92 22.00
C SER A 44 9.60 -14.64 20.70
N SER A 45 8.71 -15.49 20.17
CA SER A 45 8.88 -16.11 18.85
C SER A 45 8.94 -15.08 17.73
N MET A 46 8.14 -14.01 17.78
CA MET A 46 8.06 -12.99 16.73
C MET A 46 9.34 -12.16 16.62
N THR A 47 10.11 -12.02 17.70
CA THR A 47 11.44 -11.37 17.66
C THR A 47 12.37 -12.07 16.68
N ARG A 48 12.31 -13.40 16.58
CA ARG A 48 13.11 -14.18 15.62
C ARG A 48 12.62 -14.01 14.18
N TRP A 49 11.33 -13.75 14.00
CA TRP A 49 10.72 -13.52 12.70
C TRP A 49 10.82 -12.06 12.22
N MET A 50 11.23 -11.12 13.09
CA MET A 50 11.37 -9.70 12.75
C MET A 50 12.13 -9.45 11.43
N PRO A 51 13.30 -10.05 11.17
CA PRO A 51 14.01 -9.83 9.91
C PRO A 51 13.21 -10.28 8.68
N ILE A 52 12.49 -11.41 8.81
CA ILE A 52 11.69 -11.97 7.71
C ILE A 52 10.45 -11.10 7.47
N LEU A 53 9.77 -10.64 8.52
CA LEU A 53 8.62 -9.74 8.35
C LEU A 53 9.04 -8.38 7.82
N GLY A 54 10.17 -7.85 8.28
CA GLY A 54 10.76 -6.62 7.74
C GLY A 54 11.08 -6.76 6.25
N LEU A 55 11.70 -7.88 5.85
CA LEU A 55 11.97 -8.18 4.44
C LEU A 55 10.67 -8.31 3.63
N ALA A 56 9.69 -9.06 4.13
CA ALA A 56 8.41 -9.27 3.45
C ALA A 56 7.65 -7.95 3.24
N GLY A 57 7.57 -7.11 4.28
CA GLY A 57 6.98 -5.77 4.19
C GLY A 57 7.77 -4.86 3.25
N GLY A 58 9.09 -4.85 3.37
CA GLY A 58 9.99 -4.08 2.52
C GLY A 58 9.82 -4.42 1.04
N VAL A 59 9.92 -5.70 0.67
CA VAL A 59 9.75 -6.19 -0.70
C VAL A 59 8.33 -5.92 -1.23
N GLY A 60 7.31 -6.15 -0.40
CA GLY A 60 5.92 -5.98 -0.83
C GLY A 60 5.54 -4.53 -1.09
N ILE A 61 5.90 -3.60 -0.20
CA ILE A 61 5.66 -2.16 -0.46
C ILE A 61 6.60 -1.66 -1.56
N CYS A 62 7.84 -2.12 -1.63
CA CYS A 62 8.79 -1.74 -2.68
C CYS A 62 8.25 -1.95 -4.11
N ALA A 63 7.47 -3.01 -4.33
CA ALA A 63 6.89 -3.32 -5.64
C ALA A 63 6.13 -2.12 -6.23
N GLY A 64 5.32 -1.41 -5.45
CA GLY A 64 4.60 -0.24 -5.97
C GLY A 64 5.43 1.04 -6.08
N GLY A 65 6.72 1.03 -5.70
CA GLY A 65 7.61 2.19 -5.83
C GLY A 65 7.90 2.61 -7.27
N MET A 66 7.47 1.81 -8.24
CA MET A 66 7.51 2.13 -9.68
C MET A 66 6.29 2.94 -10.16
N MET A 67 5.23 3.03 -9.35
CA MET A 67 4.02 3.76 -9.72
C MET A 67 4.23 5.27 -9.61
N SER A 68 3.71 6.00 -10.59
CA SER A 68 3.72 7.46 -10.59
C SER A 68 2.34 7.95 -10.15
N TYR A 69 2.30 8.93 -9.26
CA TYR A 69 1.05 9.50 -8.73
C TYR A 69 1.05 11.04 -8.58
N GLY A 70 2.14 11.72 -8.94
CA GLY A 70 2.25 13.17 -8.76
C GLY A 70 1.10 13.95 -9.43
N ILE A 71 0.68 13.56 -10.64
CA ILE A 71 -0.44 14.21 -11.33
C ILE A 71 -1.78 13.96 -10.63
N LEU A 72 -1.95 12.78 -10.02
CA LEU A 72 -3.19 12.36 -9.36
C LEU A 72 -3.49 13.27 -8.17
N HIS A 73 -2.44 13.73 -7.49
CA HIS A 73 -2.56 14.78 -6.48
C HIS A 73 -2.98 16.14 -7.03
N GLY A 74 -2.57 16.45 -8.27
CA GLY A 74 -3.05 17.62 -9.01
C GLY A 74 -4.55 17.56 -9.26
N TYR A 75 -5.05 16.40 -9.73
CA TYR A 75 -6.49 16.16 -9.88
C TYR A 75 -7.24 16.29 -8.54
N ALA A 76 -6.68 15.76 -7.46
CA ALA A 76 -7.21 15.88 -6.10
C ALA A 76 -7.10 17.31 -5.50
N LYS A 77 -6.64 18.30 -6.28
CA LYS A 77 -6.66 19.74 -5.96
C LYS A 77 -7.50 20.54 -6.98
N SER A 78 -8.19 19.88 -7.91
CA SER A 78 -8.99 20.57 -8.92
C SER A 78 -10.23 21.23 -8.31
N ASP A 79 -10.63 22.36 -8.89
CA ASP A 79 -11.85 23.09 -8.53
C ASP A 79 -13.13 22.44 -9.11
N THR A 80 -12.99 21.43 -9.97
CA THR A 80 -14.12 20.72 -10.57
C THR A 80 -14.37 19.39 -9.86
N LEU A 81 -15.64 19.13 -9.51
CA LEU A 81 -16.01 17.92 -8.75
C LEU A 81 -15.54 16.62 -9.43
N VAL A 82 -15.66 16.54 -10.76
CA VAL A 82 -15.26 15.34 -11.52
C VAL A 82 -13.77 15.04 -11.36
N ASN A 83 -12.90 16.03 -11.61
CA ASN A 83 -11.46 15.85 -11.48
C ASN A 83 -11.05 15.65 -10.02
N TYR A 84 -11.72 16.33 -9.09
CA TYR A 84 -11.50 16.17 -7.66
C TYR A 84 -11.78 14.73 -7.23
N SER A 85 -12.99 14.23 -7.49
CA SER A 85 -13.39 12.84 -7.19
C SER A 85 -12.50 11.81 -7.89
N TYR A 86 -12.12 12.07 -9.13
CA TYR A 86 -11.18 11.23 -9.88
C TYR A 86 -9.81 11.15 -9.19
N GLY A 87 -9.25 12.29 -8.77
CA GLY A 87 -8.01 12.35 -8.02
C GLY A 87 -8.07 11.51 -6.74
N PHE A 88 -9.12 11.64 -5.93
CA PHE A 88 -9.25 10.83 -4.71
C PHE A 88 -9.42 9.34 -5.00
N LEU A 89 -10.24 8.97 -5.99
CA LEU A 89 -10.44 7.57 -6.37
C LEU A 89 -9.11 6.92 -6.80
N THR A 90 -8.36 7.59 -7.67
CA THR A 90 -7.10 7.06 -8.18
C THR A 90 -6.03 6.96 -7.09
N LEU A 91 -6.00 7.90 -6.13
CA LEU A 91 -5.14 7.80 -4.94
C LEU A 91 -5.51 6.65 -4.01
N ILE A 92 -6.80 6.32 -3.87
CA ILE A 92 -7.23 5.13 -3.12
C ILE A 92 -6.71 3.86 -3.78
N LEU A 93 -6.86 3.75 -5.10
CA LEU A 93 -6.39 2.59 -5.84
C LEU A 93 -4.87 2.43 -5.73
N GLU A 94 -4.14 3.53 -5.88
CA GLU A 94 -2.68 3.49 -5.87
C GLU A 94 -2.13 3.25 -4.47
N GLY A 95 -2.55 4.03 -3.47
CA GLY A 95 -2.16 3.80 -2.09
C GLY A 95 -2.53 2.39 -1.63
N GLY A 96 -3.70 1.91 -2.05
CA GLY A 96 -4.18 0.58 -1.73
C GLY A 96 -3.35 -0.51 -2.37
N ALA A 97 -3.06 -0.43 -3.67
CA ALA A 97 -2.21 -1.42 -4.33
C ALA A 97 -0.83 -1.48 -3.66
N TRP A 98 -0.32 -0.32 -3.26
CA TRP A 98 1.01 -0.19 -2.72
C TRP A 98 1.16 -0.79 -1.31
N GLY A 99 0.27 -0.42 -0.39
CA GLY A 99 0.22 -1.01 0.95
C GLY A 99 -0.31 -2.44 0.98
N GLY A 100 -1.20 -2.77 0.04
CA GLY A 100 -1.85 -4.08 -0.09
C GLY A 100 -0.83 -5.20 -0.30
N PHE A 101 0.12 -5.06 -1.22
CA PHE A 101 1.16 -6.07 -1.44
C PHE A 101 2.07 -6.26 -0.22
N GLY A 102 2.48 -5.16 0.44
CA GLY A 102 3.25 -5.22 1.69
C GLY A 102 2.53 -5.98 2.80
N CYS A 103 1.28 -5.62 3.04
CA CYS A 103 0.44 -6.25 4.05
C CYS A 103 0.13 -7.72 3.71
N ALA A 104 -0.08 -8.03 2.43
CA ALA A 104 -0.32 -9.39 1.97
C ALA A 104 0.89 -10.29 2.20
N LEU A 105 2.11 -9.84 1.85
CA LEU A 105 3.32 -10.65 2.06
C LEU A 105 3.58 -10.90 3.55
N ILE A 106 3.43 -9.89 4.41
CA ILE A 106 3.55 -10.08 5.86
C ILE A 106 2.52 -11.10 6.35
N ALA A 107 1.25 -10.97 5.94
CA ALA A 107 0.19 -11.86 6.37
C ALA A 107 0.35 -13.30 5.83
N MET A 108 0.89 -13.45 4.62
CA MET A 108 1.19 -14.75 4.01
C MET A 108 2.33 -15.49 4.68
N VAL A 109 3.38 -14.77 5.11
CA VAL A 109 4.45 -15.35 5.93
C VAL A 109 3.91 -15.84 7.27
N LEU A 110 2.94 -15.13 7.83
CA LEU A 110 2.32 -15.45 9.12
C LEU A 110 1.08 -16.35 9.01
N ASP A 111 0.73 -16.82 7.81
CA ASP A 111 -0.46 -17.64 7.62
C ASP A 111 -0.35 -18.96 8.40
N ARG A 112 -1.45 -19.38 9.01
CA ARG A 112 -1.52 -20.61 9.81
C ARG A 112 -1.14 -21.84 9.00
N LYS A 113 -1.47 -21.82 7.71
CA LYS A 113 -1.04 -22.83 6.75
C LYS A 113 0.11 -22.23 5.96
N PRO A 114 1.36 -22.70 6.14
CA PRO A 114 2.48 -22.23 5.35
C PRO A 114 2.21 -22.41 3.85
N LEU A 115 2.59 -21.41 3.05
CA LEU A 115 2.55 -21.54 1.59
C LEU A 115 3.72 -22.40 1.14
N ARG A 116 3.44 -23.40 0.30
CA ARG A 116 4.45 -24.23 -0.35
C ARG A 116 4.94 -23.55 -1.62
N LEU A 117 6.05 -24.04 -2.19
CA LEU A 117 6.59 -23.49 -3.43
C LEU A 117 5.54 -23.38 -4.57
N PRO A 118 4.66 -24.37 -4.81
CA PRO A 118 3.60 -24.23 -5.82
C PRO A 118 2.61 -23.11 -5.52
N ASP A 119 2.31 -22.85 -4.24
CA ASP A 119 1.44 -21.75 -3.83
C ASP A 119 2.10 -20.41 -4.18
N TRP A 120 3.38 -20.24 -3.85
CA TRP A 120 4.14 -19.02 -4.16
C TRP A 120 4.25 -18.76 -5.66
N VAL A 121 4.52 -19.81 -6.45
CA VAL A 121 4.55 -19.71 -7.92
C VAL A 121 3.17 -19.35 -8.45
N SER A 122 2.10 -19.97 -7.94
CA SER A 122 0.72 -19.67 -8.33
C SER A 122 0.32 -18.24 -8.01
N VAL A 123 0.70 -17.73 -6.84
CA VAL A 123 0.51 -16.32 -6.46
C VAL A 123 1.23 -15.39 -7.42
N GLY A 124 2.53 -15.61 -7.65
CA GLY A 124 3.33 -14.76 -8.55
C GLY A 124 2.76 -14.74 -9.97
N PHE A 125 2.38 -15.90 -10.49
CA PHE A 125 1.75 -16.01 -11.81
C PHE A 125 0.38 -15.34 -11.86
N THR A 126 -0.43 -15.50 -10.83
CA THR A 126 -1.75 -14.86 -10.74
C THR A 126 -1.62 -13.34 -10.73
N VAL A 127 -0.74 -12.78 -9.88
CA VAL A 127 -0.49 -11.34 -9.80
C VAL A 127 -0.01 -10.80 -11.14
N TYR A 128 0.96 -11.48 -11.77
CA TYR A 128 1.49 -11.07 -13.07
C TYR A 128 0.42 -11.09 -14.16
N LEU A 129 -0.30 -12.21 -14.33
CA LEU A 129 -1.30 -12.35 -15.38
C LEU A 129 -2.47 -11.39 -15.20
N THR A 130 -2.98 -11.25 -13.98
CA THR A 130 -4.11 -10.35 -13.72
C THR A 130 -3.71 -8.89 -13.86
N GLY A 131 -2.50 -8.51 -13.44
CA GLY A 131 -1.97 -7.17 -13.66
C GLY A 131 -1.74 -6.87 -15.13
N TRP A 132 -1.10 -7.79 -15.86
CA TRP A 132 -0.88 -7.67 -17.30
C TRP A 132 -2.21 -7.58 -18.06
N ALA A 133 -3.15 -8.49 -17.81
CA ALA A 133 -4.46 -8.49 -18.47
C ALA A 133 -5.24 -7.20 -18.19
N THR A 134 -5.23 -6.72 -16.94
CA THR A 134 -5.88 -5.45 -16.57
C THR A 134 -5.25 -4.28 -17.32
N TYR A 135 -3.92 -4.22 -17.43
CA TYR A 135 -3.24 -3.19 -18.21
C TYR A 135 -3.59 -3.25 -19.70
N GLN A 136 -3.58 -4.44 -20.31
CA GLN A 136 -3.94 -4.60 -21.72
C GLN A 136 -5.38 -4.15 -22.00
N VAL A 137 -6.33 -4.54 -21.15
CA VAL A 137 -7.74 -4.20 -21.34
C VAL A 137 -7.98 -2.72 -21.07
N VAL A 138 -7.53 -2.20 -19.93
CA VAL A 138 -7.87 -0.84 -19.50
C VAL A 138 -7.05 0.21 -20.24
N VAL A 139 -5.73 0.02 -20.33
CA VAL A 139 -4.84 1.04 -20.92
C VAL A 139 -4.78 0.88 -22.43
N ASN A 140 -4.45 -0.31 -22.94
CA ASN A 140 -4.18 -0.47 -24.37
C ASN A 140 -5.46 -0.61 -25.22
N LEU A 141 -6.47 -1.36 -24.75
CA LEU A 141 -7.70 -1.59 -25.51
C LEU A 141 -8.72 -0.46 -25.33
N LEU A 142 -8.96 -0.03 -24.09
CA LEU A 142 -9.92 1.04 -23.80
C LEU A 142 -9.32 2.45 -23.90
N GLY A 143 -7.99 2.57 -24.01
CA GLY A 143 -7.31 3.87 -24.09
C GLY A 143 -7.41 4.69 -22.80
N PHE A 144 -7.68 4.05 -21.66
CA PHE A 144 -7.84 4.74 -20.38
C PHE A 144 -6.48 4.96 -19.72
N HIS A 145 -5.93 6.16 -19.91
CA HIS A 145 -4.68 6.60 -19.32
C HIS A 145 -4.94 7.33 -18.00
N ILE A 146 -4.47 6.75 -16.89
CA ILE A 146 -4.68 7.30 -15.55
C ILE A 146 -3.72 8.45 -15.25
N ASN A 147 -2.51 8.41 -15.79
CA ASN A 147 -1.43 9.35 -15.49
C ASN A 147 -0.63 9.81 -16.73
N PRO A 148 -1.25 10.27 -17.83
CA PRO A 148 -0.51 10.80 -18.97
C PRO A 148 0.27 12.07 -18.59
N PRO A 149 1.52 12.30 -19.06
CA PRO A 149 2.35 11.47 -19.95
C PRO A 149 3.22 10.44 -19.21
N ARG A 150 2.99 10.24 -17.91
CA ARG A 150 3.71 9.26 -17.09
C ARG A 150 3.13 7.85 -17.29
N SER A 151 3.68 6.92 -16.55
CA SER A 151 3.33 5.51 -16.64
C SER A 151 1.98 5.20 -15.99
N ASP A 152 1.14 4.43 -16.68
CA ASP A 152 -0.14 3.90 -16.18
C ASP A 152 0.02 2.57 -15.41
N LEU A 153 1.23 2.25 -14.94
CA LEU A 153 1.52 1.00 -14.23
C LEU A 153 0.62 0.77 -13.02
N SER A 154 0.11 1.83 -12.38
CA SER A 154 -0.81 1.72 -11.24
C SER A 154 -2.08 0.93 -11.55
N ILE A 155 -2.56 0.97 -12.80
CA ILE A 155 -3.68 0.12 -13.27
C ILE A 155 -3.30 -1.37 -13.23
N GLY A 156 -2.09 -1.70 -13.71
CA GLY A 156 -1.57 -3.07 -13.66
C GLY A 156 -1.36 -3.56 -12.23
N TYR A 157 -0.79 -2.73 -11.35
CA TYR A 157 -0.63 -3.07 -9.92
C TYR A 157 -1.98 -3.28 -9.22
N THR A 158 -2.97 -2.44 -9.52
CA THR A 158 -4.34 -2.61 -9.00
C THR A 158 -4.94 -3.93 -9.47
N GLY A 159 -4.82 -4.25 -10.77
CA GLY A 159 -5.26 -5.53 -11.33
C GLY A 159 -4.60 -6.74 -10.69
N GLY A 160 -3.28 -6.67 -10.50
CA GLY A 160 -2.49 -7.70 -9.81
C GLY A 160 -2.93 -7.90 -8.36
N MET A 161 -3.24 -6.80 -7.66
CA MET A 161 -3.73 -6.84 -6.29
C MET A 161 -5.12 -7.47 -6.19
N MET A 162 -6.03 -7.14 -7.12
CA MET A 162 -7.34 -7.79 -7.19
C MET A 162 -7.20 -9.29 -7.47
N GLY A 163 -6.28 -9.68 -8.36
CA GLY A 163 -5.94 -11.08 -8.61
C GLY A 163 -5.44 -11.80 -7.36
N LEU A 164 -4.56 -11.16 -6.59
CA LEU A 164 -4.07 -11.69 -5.32
C LEU A 164 -5.20 -11.90 -4.31
N LEU A 165 -6.08 -10.92 -4.13
CA LEU A 165 -7.23 -11.02 -3.23
C LEU A 165 -8.14 -12.19 -3.61
N VAL A 166 -8.45 -12.33 -4.90
CA VAL A 166 -9.27 -13.44 -5.40
C VAL A 166 -8.57 -14.78 -5.16
N TRP A 167 -7.26 -14.87 -5.40
CA TRP A 167 -6.48 -16.09 -5.17
C TRP A 167 -6.49 -16.48 -3.69
N LEU A 168 -6.24 -15.54 -2.79
CA LEU A 168 -6.22 -15.78 -1.34
C LEU A 168 -7.58 -16.26 -0.84
N TRP A 169 -8.66 -15.64 -1.33
CA TRP A 169 -10.02 -16.04 -0.99
C TRP A 169 -10.35 -17.45 -1.51
N LYS A 170 -10.09 -17.74 -2.79
CA LYS A 170 -10.36 -19.06 -3.40
C LYS A 170 -9.57 -20.20 -2.77
N ASN A 171 -8.35 -19.93 -2.30
CA ASN A 171 -7.50 -20.93 -1.65
C ASN A 171 -7.72 -21.02 -0.13
N GLY A 172 -8.76 -20.35 0.42
CA GLY A 172 -9.10 -20.40 1.83
C GLY A 172 -8.03 -19.79 2.76
N ARG A 173 -7.19 -18.91 2.25
CA ARG A 173 -6.11 -18.22 2.99
C ARG A 173 -6.67 -16.98 3.68
N ILE A 174 -7.65 -17.17 4.57
CA ILE A 174 -8.43 -16.07 5.16
C ILE A 174 -7.57 -15.09 5.96
N TYR A 175 -6.54 -15.56 6.68
CA TYR A 175 -5.64 -14.67 7.43
C TYR A 175 -4.87 -13.73 6.50
N SER A 176 -4.27 -14.30 5.46
CA SER A 176 -3.59 -13.57 4.40
C SER A 176 -4.52 -12.62 3.65
N PHE A 177 -5.73 -13.08 3.32
CA PHE A 177 -6.77 -12.26 2.68
C PHE A 177 -7.12 -11.04 3.52
N LYS A 178 -7.35 -11.20 4.83
CA LYS A 178 -7.64 -10.09 5.74
C LYS A 178 -6.50 -9.07 5.74
N GLY A 179 -5.25 -9.52 5.87
CA GLY A 179 -4.08 -8.63 5.83
C GLY A 179 -3.99 -7.86 4.51
N ALA A 180 -4.14 -8.56 3.38
CA ALA A 180 -4.12 -7.97 2.05
C ALA A 180 -5.26 -6.96 1.83
N PHE A 181 -6.50 -7.33 2.16
CA PHE A 181 -7.69 -6.53 1.92
C PHE A 181 -7.73 -5.28 2.80
N PHE A 182 -7.52 -5.42 4.10
CA PHE A 182 -7.52 -4.28 5.02
C PHE A 182 -6.24 -3.44 4.88
N GLY A 183 -5.12 -4.02 4.45
CA GLY A 183 -3.94 -3.27 4.02
C GLY A 183 -4.26 -2.39 2.80
N PHE A 184 -4.90 -2.96 1.78
CA PHE A 184 -5.34 -2.19 0.61
C PHE A 184 -6.27 -1.04 0.99
N LEU A 185 -7.30 -1.29 1.79
CA LEU A 185 -8.20 -0.23 2.24
C LEU A 185 -7.48 0.80 3.11
N GLY A 186 -6.65 0.35 4.06
CA GLY A 186 -5.95 1.21 5.01
C GLY A 186 -5.00 2.18 4.31
N PHE A 187 -4.14 1.69 3.43
CA PHE A 187 -3.22 2.56 2.69
C PHE A 187 -3.91 3.36 1.59
N GLY A 188 -4.95 2.82 0.93
CA GLY A 188 -5.73 3.57 -0.05
C GLY A 188 -6.45 4.76 0.56
N PHE A 189 -7.24 4.53 1.59
CA PHE A 189 -7.86 5.63 2.34
C PHE A 189 -6.84 6.51 3.05
N GLY A 190 -5.72 5.93 3.50
CA GLY A 190 -4.61 6.69 4.07
C GLY A 190 -4.05 7.72 3.10
N MET A 191 -3.89 7.35 1.84
CA MET A 191 -3.39 8.26 0.80
C MET A 191 -4.40 9.33 0.43
N ALA A 192 -5.68 8.97 0.33
CA ALA A 192 -6.78 9.91 0.11
C ALA A 192 -6.94 10.91 1.26
N VAL A 193 -7.09 10.43 2.50
CA VAL A 193 -7.22 11.28 3.70
C VAL A 193 -5.95 12.11 3.91
N GLY A 194 -4.78 11.52 3.67
CA GLY A 194 -3.52 12.25 3.68
C GLY A 194 -3.50 13.39 2.67
N ARG A 195 -4.06 13.18 1.47
CA ARG A 195 -4.19 14.25 0.48
C ARG A 195 -5.17 15.33 0.92
N LEU A 196 -6.26 14.96 1.60
CA LEU A 196 -7.19 15.93 2.19
C LEU A 196 -6.48 16.81 3.24
N PHE A 197 -5.68 16.22 4.14
CA PHE A 197 -4.86 16.97 5.09
C PHE A 197 -3.79 17.82 4.40
N GLY A 198 -3.18 17.30 3.33
CA GLY A 198 -2.27 18.06 2.47
C GLY A 198 -2.96 19.30 1.88
N ASN A 199 -4.21 19.18 1.42
CA ASN A 199 -4.99 20.31 0.91
C ASN A 199 -5.26 21.36 2.00
N ILE A 200 -5.66 20.92 3.20
CA ILE A 200 -5.87 21.82 4.35
C ILE A 200 -4.57 22.51 4.76
N SER A 201 -3.43 21.82 4.62
CA SER A 201 -2.14 22.37 5.05
C SER A 201 -1.71 23.64 4.29
N TYR A 202 -2.19 23.83 3.05
CA TYR A 202 -1.95 25.06 2.29
C TYR A 202 -2.63 26.29 2.88
N SER A 203 -3.64 26.11 3.73
CA SER A 203 -4.33 27.22 4.40
C SER A 203 -3.64 27.68 5.68
N PHE A 204 -2.60 26.99 6.15
CA PHE A 204 -1.86 27.39 7.34
C PHE A 204 -0.83 28.50 7.03
N PRO A 205 -0.62 29.46 7.95
CA PRO A 205 0.27 30.59 7.74
C PRO A 205 1.76 30.25 7.86
N PHE A 206 2.11 29.03 8.27
CA PHE A 206 3.48 28.55 8.39
C PHE A 206 3.78 27.49 7.33
N GLY A 207 5.01 27.47 6.82
CA GLY A 207 5.43 26.58 5.72
C GLY A 207 5.48 25.11 6.15
N ILE A 208 4.40 24.38 5.92
CA ILE A 208 4.34 22.93 6.07
C ILE A 208 4.57 22.27 4.71
N ASN A 209 5.40 21.24 4.65
CA ASN A 209 5.49 20.40 3.47
C ASN A 209 4.23 19.52 3.34
N SER A 210 3.27 19.96 2.51
CA SER A 210 2.00 19.25 2.27
C SER A 210 2.18 17.84 1.70
N TRP A 211 3.29 17.57 1.01
CA TRP A 211 3.61 16.24 0.51
C TRP A 211 3.94 15.30 1.65
N ASN A 212 4.80 15.73 2.58
CA ASN A 212 5.17 14.91 3.74
C ASN A 212 3.98 14.70 4.69
N VAL A 213 3.09 15.68 4.84
CA VAL A 213 1.83 15.50 5.60
C VAL A 213 1.02 14.34 5.04
N MET A 214 0.87 14.31 3.72
CA MET A 214 0.13 13.27 3.04
C MET A 214 0.79 11.89 3.15
N GLU A 215 2.10 11.79 2.88
CA GLU A 215 2.79 10.49 2.96
C GLU A 215 2.81 9.97 4.39
N THR A 216 3.10 10.83 5.37
CA THR A 216 3.05 10.45 6.79
C THR A 216 1.65 9.96 7.19
N SER A 217 0.59 10.63 6.71
CA SER A 217 -0.79 10.21 6.97
C SER A 217 -1.13 8.86 6.32
N CYS A 218 -0.64 8.63 5.10
CA CYS A 218 -0.80 7.34 4.40
C CYS A 218 -0.21 6.19 5.23
N GLY A 219 1.05 6.35 5.67
CA GLY A 219 1.72 5.37 6.51
C GLY A 219 1.04 5.18 7.86
N PHE A 220 0.61 6.28 8.49
CA PHE A 220 -0.06 6.24 9.78
C PHE A 220 -1.37 5.45 9.72
N ILE A 221 -2.25 5.80 8.79
CA ILE A 221 -3.57 5.16 8.64
C ILE A 221 -3.40 3.71 8.18
N GLY A 222 -2.53 3.45 7.20
CA GLY A 222 -2.24 2.10 6.73
C GLY A 222 -1.70 1.17 7.82
N GLY A 223 -0.69 1.63 8.57
CA GLY A 223 -0.12 0.87 9.69
C GLY A 223 -1.11 0.63 10.83
N LEU A 224 -1.97 1.63 11.12
CA LEU A 224 -3.03 1.51 12.11
C LEU A 224 -4.05 0.43 11.71
N VAL A 225 -4.60 0.53 10.51
CA VAL A 225 -5.67 -0.36 10.01
C VAL A 225 -5.16 -1.80 9.90
N PHE A 226 -3.97 -1.99 9.32
CA PHE A 226 -3.37 -3.32 9.21
C PHE A 226 -3.16 -3.94 10.60
N THR A 227 -2.51 -3.24 11.52
CA THR A 227 -2.19 -3.79 12.84
C THR A 227 -3.44 -4.06 13.65
N PHE A 228 -4.42 -3.14 13.61
CA PHE A 228 -5.70 -3.32 14.28
C PHE A 228 -6.46 -4.54 13.75
N THR A 229 -6.45 -4.76 12.43
CA THR A 229 -7.14 -5.92 11.84
C THR A 229 -6.48 -7.25 12.21
N MET A 230 -5.15 -7.26 12.33
CA MET A 230 -4.37 -8.49 12.49
C MET A 230 -4.17 -8.90 13.95
N LEU A 231 -4.23 -7.95 14.90
CA LEU A 231 -4.02 -8.19 16.33
C LEU A 231 -5.19 -7.75 17.23
N GLY A 232 -6.17 -7.02 16.68
CA GLY A 232 -7.37 -6.57 17.40
C GLY A 232 -8.47 -7.60 17.46
#